data_AF-A0A2E7CW94-F1
#
_entry.id   AF-A0A2E7CW94-F1
#
_cell.length_a   1.000
_cell.length_b   1.000
_cell.length_c   1.000
_cell.angle_alpha   90.00
_cell.angle_beta   90.00
_cell.angle_gamma   90.00
#
_symmetry.space_group_name_H-M   'P 1'
#
loop_
_entity.id
_entity.type
_entity.pdbx_description
1 polymer ?
#
loop_
_entity_poly.entity_id
_entity_poly.type
_entity_poly.pdbx_seq_one_letter_code
_entity_poly.pdbx_strand_id
1 'polypeptide(L)'
;MVKITSVGGLTNLGELRHVVRSLTNLKVANCVEFKLKVAEFDVRARRIGAVTESVQEQFKGRRRLVSLGVVALAIVAGVIASPAFGKSPLGKKWGRAELVSMDDIDHSSFDKLLKKYVDRDGYVDYFAWQRSRADRSSLQNYLSMLSRATPSKKASKDAQLAFWINAYNAVTLEGIMQVYPTSSIRKHTAKLFGYNIWQDLPLWVGDNKYSLENIEHKVLRKMKEPRIHFAIVCASVGCPRLRNEAYFAKRLEKQLADNSKDFFSRSQNFRMNGNRLYVSSILKWFASDFGASQAARFQYLQPYLPDAAKQVAVQSGTRISYLDYDWLLNDQRKK
;
A
#
# COMPACT_ATOMS: atom_id res chain seq x y z
N MET A 1 5.51 7.89 -36.65
CA MET A 1 4.27 8.55 -36.20
C MET A 1 3.11 7.80 -36.85
N VAL A 2 2.43 6.94 -36.11
CA VAL A 2 1.23 6.21 -36.59
C VAL A 2 0.13 6.45 -35.57
N LYS A 3 -0.92 7.17 -35.99
CA LYS A 3 -2.13 7.41 -35.20
C LYS A 3 -2.89 6.08 -35.10
N ILE A 4 -3.20 5.63 -33.89
CA ILE A 4 -4.20 4.58 -33.67
C ILE A 4 -5.47 5.29 -33.20
N THR A 5 -6.37 5.51 -34.15
CA THR A 5 -7.76 5.91 -33.90
C THR A 5 -8.51 4.72 -33.28
N SER A 6 -9.41 5.03 -32.35
CA SER A 6 -10.36 4.12 -31.73
C SER A 6 -11.01 3.18 -32.76
N VAL A 7 -11.03 1.87 -32.47
CA VAL A 7 -11.91 0.92 -33.16
C VAL A 7 -12.69 0.13 -32.11
N GLY A 8 -13.95 0.52 -31.95
CA GLY A 8 -14.98 -0.36 -31.42
C GLY A 8 -15.36 -1.41 -32.46
N GLY A 9 -15.75 -2.59 -31.99
CA GLY A 9 -16.38 -3.63 -32.80
C GLY A 9 -15.44 -4.49 -33.63
N LEU A 10 -14.96 -5.60 -33.06
CA LEU A 10 -14.45 -6.74 -33.82
C LEU A 10 -15.43 -7.90 -33.63
N THR A 11 -16.22 -8.20 -34.66
CA THR A 11 -17.29 -9.22 -34.66
C THR A 11 -16.98 -10.43 -35.56
N ASN A 12 -15.71 -10.69 -35.91
CA ASN A 12 -15.37 -11.84 -36.75
C ASN A 12 -14.10 -12.58 -36.31
N LEU A 13 -14.21 -13.91 -36.17
CA LEU A 13 -13.15 -14.88 -35.84
C LEU A 13 -11.99 -14.90 -36.86
N GLY A 14 -12.20 -14.42 -38.08
CA GLY A 14 -11.17 -14.34 -39.13
C GLY A 14 -10.04 -13.37 -38.83
N GLU A 15 -10.34 -12.20 -38.25
CA GLU A 15 -9.32 -11.15 -38.01
C GLU A 15 -8.45 -11.44 -36.79
N LEU A 16 -9.00 -12.13 -35.79
CA LEU A 16 -8.27 -12.63 -34.62
C LEU A 16 -7.17 -13.64 -35.00
N ARG A 17 -7.41 -14.50 -36.00
CA ARG A 17 -6.39 -15.43 -36.51
C ARG A 17 -5.23 -14.70 -37.20
N HIS A 18 -5.50 -13.55 -37.80
CA HIS A 18 -4.48 -12.74 -38.47
C HIS A 18 -3.55 -12.02 -37.47
N VAL A 19 -4.09 -11.54 -36.35
CA VAL A 19 -3.30 -10.94 -35.25
C VAL A 19 -2.42 -11.98 -34.57
N VAL A 20 -2.92 -13.19 -34.32
CA VAL A 20 -2.15 -14.28 -33.70
C VAL A 20 -1.03 -14.81 -34.62
N ARG A 21 -1.27 -14.88 -35.94
CA ARG A 21 -0.21 -15.18 -36.93
C ARG A 21 0.85 -14.08 -37.03
N SER A 22 0.47 -12.82 -36.87
CA SER A 22 1.41 -11.69 -36.88
C SER A 22 2.34 -11.70 -35.66
N LEU A 23 1.84 -12.14 -34.49
CA LEU A 23 2.63 -12.25 -33.26
C LEU A 23 3.58 -13.46 -33.21
N THR A 24 3.30 -14.52 -33.99
CA THR A 24 4.16 -15.73 -34.04
C THR A 24 5.35 -15.59 -35.00
N ASN A 25 5.37 -14.59 -35.89
CA ASN A 25 6.48 -14.31 -36.80
C ASN A 25 7.53 -13.32 -36.25
N LEU A 26 7.31 -12.74 -35.07
CA LEU A 26 8.35 -12.00 -34.37
C LEU A 26 9.35 -13.00 -33.76
N LYS A 27 10.50 -13.17 -34.43
CA LYS A 27 11.68 -13.86 -33.92
C LYS A 27 12.16 -13.20 -32.61
N VAL A 28 11.59 -13.60 -31.48
CA VAL A 28 12.22 -13.44 -30.16
C VAL A 28 12.45 -14.85 -29.63
N ALA A 29 13.66 -15.34 -29.89
CA ALA A 29 14.13 -16.63 -29.40
C ALA A 29 14.30 -16.58 -27.87
N ASN A 30 13.98 -17.71 -27.24
CA ASN A 30 14.29 -18.10 -25.87
C ASN A 30 13.48 -17.48 -24.73
N CYS A 31 12.24 -17.98 -24.55
CA CYS A 31 11.68 -18.16 -23.22
C CYS A 31 10.74 -19.38 -23.20
N VAL A 32 11.18 -20.49 -22.59
CA VAL A 32 10.38 -21.73 -22.46
C VAL A 32 9.08 -21.47 -21.69
N GLU A 33 9.08 -20.48 -20.79
CA GLU A 33 7.91 -20.05 -20.01
C GLU A 33 6.83 -19.37 -20.89
N PHE A 34 7.22 -18.70 -21.98
CA PHE A 34 6.27 -18.05 -22.90
C PHE A 34 5.58 -19.09 -23.78
N LYS A 35 6.32 -20.12 -24.24
CA LYS A 35 5.74 -21.24 -25.00
C LYS A 35 4.74 -22.05 -24.18
N LEU A 36 5.01 -22.25 -22.88
CA LEU A 36 4.09 -22.94 -21.96
C LEU A 36 2.80 -22.16 -21.75
N LYS A 37 2.86 -20.83 -21.54
CA LYS A 37 1.66 -19.99 -21.37
C LYS A 37 0.82 -19.90 -22.64
N VAL A 38 1.45 -19.88 -23.83
CA VAL A 38 0.74 -19.90 -25.11
C VAL A 38 0.09 -21.27 -25.37
N ALA A 39 0.76 -22.37 -25.00
CA ALA A 39 0.20 -23.72 -25.12
C ALA A 39 -0.98 -23.95 -24.16
N GLU A 40 -0.92 -23.48 -22.91
CA GLU A 40 -2.06 -23.50 -21.98
C GLU A 40 -3.25 -22.70 -22.51
N PHE A 41 -2.99 -21.58 -23.18
CA PHE A 41 -4.04 -20.76 -23.79
C PHE A 41 -4.71 -21.45 -24.98
N ASP A 42 -3.93 -22.15 -25.82
CA ASP A 42 -4.44 -22.92 -26.97
C ASP A 42 -5.25 -24.16 -26.53
N VAL A 43 -4.81 -24.87 -25.49
CA VAL A 43 -5.58 -25.98 -24.89
C VAL A 43 -6.91 -25.49 -24.30
N ARG A 44 -6.91 -24.33 -23.66
CA ARG A 44 -8.11 -23.71 -23.08
C ARG A 44 -9.07 -23.21 -24.16
N ALA A 45 -8.56 -22.65 -25.26
CA ALA A 45 -9.35 -22.24 -26.41
C ALA A 45 -9.98 -23.43 -27.15
N ARG A 46 -9.25 -24.54 -27.32
CA ARG A 46 -9.78 -25.78 -27.92
C ARG A 46 -10.85 -26.44 -27.06
N ARG A 47 -10.69 -26.43 -25.72
CA ARG A 47 -11.75 -26.88 -24.79
C ARG A 47 -13.01 -26.01 -24.87
N ILE A 48 -12.86 -24.69 -25.02
CA ILE A 48 -14.01 -23.78 -25.21
C ILE A 48 -14.71 -24.10 -26.55
N GLY A 49 -13.94 -24.27 -27.63
CA GLY A 49 -14.46 -24.64 -28.95
C GLY A 49 -15.27 -25.94 -28.95
N ALA A 50 -14.74 -26.99 -28.31
CA ALA A 50 -15.41 -28.29 -28.22
C ALA A 50 -16.73 -28.26 -27.41
N VAL A 51 -16.80 -27.42 -26.36
CA VAL A 51 -18.02 -27.23 -25.57
C VAL A 51 -19.09 -26.47 -26.36
N THR A 52 -18.70 -25.50 -27.20
CA THR A 52 -19.63 -24.80 -28.10
C THR A 52 -20.22 -25.71 -29.19
N GLU A 53 -19.42 -26.63 -29.75
CA GLU A 53 -19.91 -27.57 -30.76
C GLU A 53 -20.83 -28.64 -30.17
N SER A 54 -20.54 -29.18 -28.98
CA SER A 54 -21.41 -30.17 -28.34
C SER A 54 -22.77 -29.59 -27.94
N VAL A 55 -22.80 -28.31 -27.55
CA VAL A 55 -24.05 -27.59 -27.28
C VAL A 55 -24.80 -27.33 -28.58
N GLN A 56 -24.15 -26.94 -29.68
CA GLN A 56 -24.83 -26.74 -30.96
C GLN A 56 -25.45 -28.02 -31.54
N GLU A 57 -24.82 -29.18 -31.38
CA GLU A 57 -25.39 -30.45 -31.84
C GLU A 57 -26.61 -30.91 -31.01
N GLN A 58 -26.60 -30.70 -29.69
CA GLN A 58 -27.74 -31.07 -28.84
C GLN A 58 -29.02 -30.25 -29.08
N PHE A 59 -28.93 -29.10 -29.75
CA PHE A 59 -30.08 -28.20 -29.97
C PHE A 59 -30.64 -28.18 -31.40
N LYS A 60 -30.19 -29.05 -32.31
CA LYS A 60 -30.72 -29.15 -33.70
C LYS A 60 -32.16 -29.69 -33.82
N GLY A 61 -32.79 -30.15 -32.73
CA GLY A 61 -34.04 -30.93 -32.80
C GLY A 61 -35.30 -30.34 -32.17
N ARG A 62 -35.30 -29.15 -31.55
CA ARG A 62 -36.51 -28.65 -30.86
C ARG A 62 -36.77 -27.16 -31.11
N ARG A 63 -37.70 -26.88 -32.04
CA ARG A 63 -38.38 -25.58 -32.16
C ARG A 63 -39.23 -25.32 -30.91
N ARG A 64 -38.68 -24.61 -29.93
CA ARG A 64 -39.47 -23.73 -29.04
C ARG A 64 -38.62 -22.50 -28.70
N LEU A 65 -39.11 -21.34 -29.13
CA LEU A 65 -38.67 -20.05 -28.63
C LEU A 65 -38.80 -20.02 -27.10
N VAL A 66 -37.95 -19.21 -26.47
CA VAL A 66 -37.90 -18.78 -25.06
C VAL A 66 -36.65 -19.30 -24.34
N SER A 67 -35.87 -18.34 -23.83
CA SER A 67 -34.79 -18.46 -22.81
C SER A 67 -33.33 -18.74 -23.22
N LEU A 68 -32.88 -18.36 -24.42
CA LEU A 68 -31.44 -18.37 -24.77
C LEU A 68 -30.64 -17.10 -24.35
N GLY A 69 -31.32 -16.05 -23.86
CA GLY A 69 -30.64 -14.84 -23.37
C GLY A 69 -30.08 -14.93 -21.94
N VAL A 70 -30.51 -15.91 -21.14
CA VAL A 70 -30.20 -15.95 -19.70
C VAL A 70 -29.00 -16.84 -19.38
N VAL A 71 -28.73 -17.88 -20.18
CA VAL A 71 -27.62 -18.82 -19.90
C VAL A 71 -26.28 -18.33 -20.46
N ALA A 72 -26.27 -17.59 -21.58
CA ALA A 72 -25.05 -17.01 -22.13
C ALA A 72 -24.48 -15.86 -21.27
N LEU A 73 -25.33 -15.14 -20.53
CA LEU A 73 -24.88 -14.10 -19.59
C LEU A 73 -24.20 -14.68 -18.33
N ALA A 74 -24.58 -15.89 -17.91
CA ALA A 74 -24.01 -16.51 -16.71
C ALA A 74 -22.56 -17.01 -16.92
N ILE A 75 -22.19 -17.39 -18.16
CA ILE A 75 -20.85 -17.95 -18.44
C ILE A 75 -19.83 -16.84 -18.72
N VAL A 76 -20.24 -15.70 -19.27
CA VAL A 76 -19.36 -14.52 -19.41
C VAL A 76 -19.14 -13.81 -18.06
N ALA A 77 -20.10 -13.89 -17.14
CA ALA A 77 -19.93 -13.39 -15.77
C ALA A 77 -18.95 -14.24 -14.92
N GLY A 78 -18.66 -15.48 -15.32
CA GLY A 78 -17.83 -16.42 -14.55
C GLY A 78 -16.31 -16.26 -14.71
N VAL A 79 -15.82 -15.44 -15.65
CA VAL A 79 -14.37 -15.37 -15.99
C VAL A 79 -13.73 -14.00 -15.76
N ILE A 80 -14.47 -13.01 -15.23
CA ILE A 80 -13.90 -11.76 -14.70
C ILE A 80 -14.33 -11.55 -13.24
N ALA A 81 -14.40 -12.63 -12.46
CA ALA A 81 -14.22 -12.51 -11.03
C ALA A 81 -12.73 -12.29 -10.78
N SER A 82 -12.25 -11.05 -10.97
CA SER A 82 -11.08 -10.59 -10.23
C SER A 82 -11.34 -10.98 -8.78
N PRO A 83 -10.43 -11.69 -8.08
CA PRO A 83 -10.63 -11.94 -6.66
C PRO A 83 -10.97 -10.60 -6.02
N ALA A 84 -12.05 -10.57 -5.24
CA ALA A 84 -12.50 -9.36 -4.57
C ALA A 84 -11.39 -8.89 -3.64
N PHE A 85 -10.46 -8.10 -4.18
CA PHE A 85 -9.39 -7.46 -3.44
C PHE A 85 -10.05 -6.41 -2.54
N GLY A 86 -9.96 -6.61 -1.24
CA GLY A 86 -10.27 -5.61 -0.23
C GLY A 86 -11.75 -5.41 0.08
N LYS A 87 -12.28 -6.21 1.01
CA LYS A 87 -13.41 -5.84 1.89
C LYS A 87 -13.33 -6.49 3.27
N SER A 88 -12.63 -7.62 3.38
CA SER A 88 -12.45 -8.28 4.67
C SER A 88 -11.46 -7.48 5.53
N PRO A 89 -11.86 -7.12 6.76
CA PRO A 89 -10.96 -6.44 7.68
C PRO A 89 -9.77 -7.33 8.03
N LEU A 90 -8.61 -6.70 8.26
CA LEU A 90 -7.42 -7.35 8.80
C LEU A 90 -7.62 -7.69 10.28
N GLY A 91 -6.90 -8.71 10.73
CA GLY A 91 -7.02 -9.26 12.07
C GLY A 91 -8.37 -9.95 12.29
N LYS A 92 -8.86 -9.97 13.53
CA LYS A 92 -10.16 -10.57 13.86
C LYS A 92 -10.79 -9.90 15.07
N LYS A 93 -12.10 -10.04 15.20
CA LYS A 93 -12.81 -9.64 16.43
C LYS A 93 -12.54 -10.65 17.54
N TRP A 94 -12.23 -10.17 18.74
CA TRP A 94 -11.97 -10.97 19.93
C TRP A 94 -13.10 -10.81 20.95
N GLY A 95 -13.25 -11.78 21.87
CA GLY A 95 -14.19 -11.67 22.98
C GLY A 95 -13.77 -10.56 23.95
N ARG A 96 -14.74 -9.93 24.64
CA ARG A 96 -14.46 -8.83 25.58
C ARG A 96 -13.43 -9.18 26.66
N ALA A 97 -13.41 -10.42 27.13
CA ALA A 97 -12.44 -10.91 28.12
C ALA A 97 -11.00 -11.03 27.58
N GLU A 98 -10.84 -11.13 26.26
CA GLU A 98 -9.54 -11.30 25.59
C GLU A 98 -8.92 -9.96 25.15
N LEU A 99 -9.71 -8.87 25.23
CA LEU A 99 -9.24 -7.53 24.92
C LEU A 99 -8.25 -7.06 25.98
N VAL A 100 -7.21 -6.33 25.59
CA VAL A 100 -6.08 -5.94 26.44
C VAL A 100 -5.76 -4.45 26.31
N SER A 101 -4.96 -3.92 27.24
CA SER A 101 -4.43 -2.57 27.11
C SER A 101 -3.45 -2.51 25.93
N MET A 102 -3.29 -1.33 25.31
CA MET A 102 -2.22 -1.13 24.32
C MET A 102 -0.82 -1.29 24.95
N ASP A 103 -0.67 -1.13 26.27
CA ASP A 103 0.59 -1.43 26.98
C ASP A 103 0.94 -2.93 26.95
N ASP A 104 -0.06 -3.82 26.79
CA ASP A 104 0.11 -5.28 26.86
C ASP A 104 0.37 -5.91 25.48
N ILE A 105 0.41 -5.11 24.41
CA ILE A 105 0.63 -5.60 23.05
C ILE A 105 2.11 -5.83 22.80
N ASP A 106 2.48 -7.06 22.45
CA ASP A 106 3.85 -7.40 22.10
C ASP A 106 4.15 -7.10 20.61
N HIS A 107 5.05 -6.15 20.37
CA HIS A 107 5.51 -5.78 19.03
C HIS A 107 6.72 -6.59 18.54
N SER A 108 7.23 -7.55 19.31
CA SER A 108 8.46 -8.30 19.01
C SER A 108 8.41 -9.10 17.69
N SER A 109 7.24 -9.66 17.36
CA SER A 109 7.06 -10.41 16.10
C SER A 109 7.16 -9.49 14.88
N PHE A 110 6.55 -8.30 14.94
CA PHE A 110 6.67 -7.30 13.89
C PHE A 110 8.07 -6.72 13.79
N ASP A 111 8.71 -6.47 14.93
CA ASP A 111 10.11 -6.02 15.00
C ASP A 111 11.07 -6.98 14.28
N LYS A 112 10.92 -8.30 14.48
CA LYS A 112 11.71 -9.32 13.77
C LYS A 112 11.50 -9.26 12.26
N LEU A 113 10.26 -9.07 11.81
CA LEU A 113 9.93 -8.95 10.39
C LEU A 113 10.54 -7.68 9.77
N LEU A 114 10.44 -6.55 10.46
CA LEU A 114 11.05 -5.29 10.02
C LEU A 114 12.57 -5.42 9.90
N LYS A 115 13.24 -6.02 10.89
CA LYS A 115 14.70 -6.26 10.84
C LYS A 115 15.12 -7.14 9.67
N LYS A 116 14.26 -8.09 9.29
CA LYS A 116 14.54 -9.04 8.19
C LYS A 116 14.33 -8.41 6.81
N TYR A 117 13.30 -7.59 6.65
CA TYR A 117 12.84 -7.15 5.33
C TYR A 117 13.02 -5.66 5.04
N VAL A 118 13.39 -4.84 6.02
CA VAL A 118 13.59 -3.40 5.84
C VAL A 118 15.06 -3.06 5.96
N ASP A 119 15.63 -2.44 4.92
CA ASP A 119 17.03 -2.03 4.93
C ASP A 119 17.25 -0.77 5.80
N ARG A 120 18.51 -0.36 5.94
CA ARG A 120 18.88 0.82 6.72
C ARG A 120 18.26 2.13 6.22
N ASP A 121 17.89 2.18 4.94
CA ASP A 121 17.33 3.35 4.25
C ASP A 121 15.80 3.34 4.22
N GLY A 122 15.16 2.31 4.79
CA GLY A 122 13.70 2.16 4.86
C GLY A 122 13.07 1.55 3.62
N TYR A 123 13.87 0.93 2.73
CA TYR A 123 13.37 0.16 1.59
C TYR A 123 13.02 -1.25 2.02
N VAL A 124 11.92 -1.77 1.49
CA VAL A 124 11.37 -3.08 1.87
C VAL A 124 11.63 -4.09 0.77
N ASP A 125 12.13 -5.28 1.13
CA ASP A 125 12.19 -6.43 0.23
C ASP A 125 10.82 -7.12 0.16
N TYR A 126 9.88 -6.46 -0.52
CA TYR A 126 8.54 -6.98 -0.74
C TYR A 126 8.55 -8.31 -1.50
N PHE A 127 9.53 -8.50 -2.40
CA PHE A 127 9.64 -9.72 -3.21
C PHE A 127 9.98 -10.94 -2.37
N ALA A 128 10.99 -10.86 -1.51
CA ALA A 128 11.32 -11.97 -0.62
C ALA A 128 10.22 -12.19 0.43
N TRP A 129 9.67 -11.12 1.01
CA TRP A 129 8.64 -11.24 2.04
C TRP A 129 7.37 -11.90 1.51
N GLN A 130 6.90 -11.53 0.32
CA GLN A 130 5.70 -12.13 -0.29
C GLN A 130 5.84 -13.65 -0.51
N ARG A 131 7.06 -14.13 -0.75
CA ARG A 131 7.35 -15.55 -1.05
C ARG A 131 7.56 -16.40 0.22
N SER A 132 7.80 -15.78 1.37
CA SER A 132 7.94 -16.48 2.64
C SER A 132 6.58 -16.72 3.29
N ARG A 133 5.99 -17.91 3.07
CA ARG A 133 4.71 -18.29 3.70
C ARG A 133 4.74 -18.12 5.22
N ALA A 134 5.83 -18.52 5.87
CA ALA A 134 5.99 -18.40 7.31
C ALA A 134 5.97 -16.94 7.78
N ASP A 135 6.69 -16.05 7.11
CA ASP A 135 6.74 -14.63 7.51
C ASP A 135 5.47 -13.86 7.14
N ARG A 136 4.77 -14.28 6.08
CA ARG A 136 3.42 -13.78 5.76
C ARG A 136 2.43 -14.18 6.86
N SER A 137 2.46 -15.43 7.29
CA SER A 137 1.65 -15.89 8.44
C SER A 137 2.04 -15.16 9.73
N SER A 138 3.32 -14.87 9.95
CA SER A 138 3.77 -14.10 11.12
C SER A 138 3.18 -12.68 11.14
N LEU A 139 3.15 -11.99 10.00
CA LEU A 139 2.50 -10.67 9.91
C LEU A 139 0.97 -10.75 10.15
N GLN A 140 0.30 -11.75 9.60
CA GLN A 140 -1.14 -11.96 9.83
C GLN A 140 -1.45 -12.22 11.31
N ASN A 141 -0.62 -13.03 11.98
CA ASN A 141 -0.74 -13.26 13.41
C ASN A 141 -0.51 -11.98 14.22
N TYR A 142 0.45 -11.15 13.82
CA TYR A 142 0.68 -9.85 14.42
C TYR A 142 -0.53 -8.91 14.25
N LEU A 143 -1.10 -8.80 13.06
CA LEU A 143 -2.33 -8.02 12.82
C LEU A 143 -3.51 -8.55 13.66
N SER A 144 -3.66 -9.87 13.79
CA SER A 144 -4.65 -10.47 14.69
C SER A 144 -4.40 -10.15 16.16
N MET A 145 -3.14 -10.06 16.60
CA MET A 145 -2.78 -9.68 17.96
C MET A 145 -3.09 -8.20 18.23
N LEU A 146 -2.82 -7.30 17.27
CA LEU A 146 -3.20 -5.89 17.38
C LEU A 146 -4.71 -5.72 17.62
N SER A 147 -5.54 -6.60 17.06
CA SER A 147 -6.98 -6.56 17.25
C SER A 147 -7.46 -6.82 18.68
N ARG A 148 -6.59 -7.34 19.56
CA ARG A 148 -6.89 -7.49 20.99
C ARG A 148 -6.81 -6.16 21.73
N ALA A 149 -6.07 -5.18 21.23
CA ALA A 149 -5.99 -3.87 21.88
C ALA A 149 -7.35 -3.19 21.84
N THR A 150 -7.72 -2.48 22.91
CA THR A 150 -8.96 -1.69 22.95
C THR A 150 -8.73 -0.30 23.51
N PRO A 151 -9.30 0.77 22.90
CA PRO A 151 -9.28 2.11 23.47
C PRO A 151 -10.01 2.23 24.82
N SER A 152 -10.86 1.26 25.18
CA SER A 152 -11.59 1.26 26.45
C SER A 152 -10.73 0.91 27.67
N LYS A 153 -9.54 0.32 27.46
CA LYS A 153 -8.59 0.03 28.54
C LYS A 153 -7.56 1.16 28.62
N LYS A 154 -7.25 1.58 29.86
CA LYS A 154 -6.27 2.63 30.11
C LYS A 154 -4.89 2.18 29.60
N ALA A 155 -4.26 3.03 28.80
CA ALA A 155 -2.90 2.83 28.33
C ALA A 155 -2.06 4.10 28.48
N SER A 156 -0.74 3.95 28.63
CA SER A 156 0.19 5.09 28.58
C SER A 156 0.10 5.81 27.23
N LYS A 157 0.38 7.13 27.20
CA LYS A 157 0.39 7.91 25.95
C LYS A 157 1.37 7.33 24.94
N ASP A 158 2.53 6.90 25.43
CA ASP A 158 3.59 6.33 24.60
C ASP A 158 3.20 4.96 24.04
N ALA A 159 2.53 4.11 24.82
CA ALA A 159 2.01 2.85 24.29
C ALA A 159 0.91 3.08 23.24
N GLN A 160 0.03 4.05 23.44
CA GLN A 160 -0.98 4.40 22.43
C GLN A 160 -0.32 4.86 21.12
N LEU A 161 0.65 5.78 21.19
CA LEU A 161 1.36 6.27 20.00
C LEU A 161 2.13 5.13 19.31
N ALA A 162 2.91 4.36 20.06
CA ALA A 162 3.67 3.22 19.51
C ALA A 162 2.74 2.20 18.84
N PHE A 163 1.64 1.85 19.50
CA PHE A 163 0.62 0.94 18.96
C PHE A 163 0.07 1.44 17.62
N TRP A 164 -0.40 2.69 17.56
CA TRP A 164 -1.05 3.21 16.35
C TRP A 164 -0.08 3.44 15.19
N ILE A 165 1.16 3.86 15.47
CA ILE A 165 2.22 3.95 14.45
C ILE A 165 2.52 2.55 13.88
N ASN A 166 2.70 1.55 14.75
CA ASN A 166 2.98 0.19 14.32
C ASN A 166 1.79 -0.41 13.56
N ALA A 167 0.55 -0.16 13.99
CA ALA A 167 -0.66 -0.60 13.32
C ALA A 167 -0.74 -0.02 11.90
N TYR A 168 -0.54 1.30 11.74
CA TYR A 168 -0.53 1.94 10.42
C TYR A 168 0.53 1.32 9.50
N ASN A 169 1.76 1.17 9.99
CA ASN A 169 2.86 0.64 9.19
C ASN A 169 2.64 -0.83 8.81
N ALA A 170 2.14 -1.67 9.73
CA ALA A 170 1.84 -3.07 9.46
C ALA A 170 0.68 -3.24 8.46
N VAL A 171 -0.39 -2.43 8.59
CA VAL A 171 -1.51 -2.43 7.64
C VAL A 171 -1.05 -1.96 6.26
N THR A 172 -0.20 -0.94 6.18
CA THR A 172 0.37 -0.47 4.90
C THR A 172 1.20 -1.57 4.24
N LEU A 173 2.11 -2.21 4.99
CA LEU A 173 2.92 -3.32 4.49
C LEU A 173 2.06 -4.48 3.98
N GLU A 174 1.04 -4.87 4.74
CA GLU A 174 0.09 -5.90 4.34
C GLU A 174 -0.66 -5.51 3.06
N GLY A 175 -1.19 -4.29 3.01
CA GLY A 175 -1.92 -3.81 1.85
C GLY A 175 -1.07 -3.78 0.59
N ILE A 176 0.20 -3.36 0.68
CA ILE A 176 1.14 -3.45 -0.45
C ILE A 176 1.39 -4.89 -0.86
N MET A 177 1.61 -5.80 0.09
CA MET A 177 1.87 -7.22 -0.21
C MET A 177 0.67 -7.92 -0.88
N GLN A 178 -0.56 -7.46 -0.65
CA GLN A 178 -1.74 -7.96 -1.36
C GLN A 178 -1.75 -7.55 -2.83
N VAL A 179 -1.22 -6.38 -3.18
CA VAL A 179 -1.24 -5.83 -4.53
C VAL A 179 0.13 -5.84 -5.21
N TYR A 180 1.10 -6.54 -4.63
CA TYR A 180 2.45 -6.65 -5.16
C TYR A 180 2.50 -7.70 -6.30
N PRO A 181 3.18 -7.42 -7.43
CA PRO A 181 4.02 -6.25 -7.71
C PRO A 181 3.22 -5.00 -8.09
N THR A 182 3.56 -3.86 -7.47
CA THR A 182 3.06 -2.53 -7.85
C THR A 182 4.21 -1.53 -7.98
N SER A 183 4.02 -0.46 -8.77
CA SER A 183 5.00 0.63 -8.89
C SER A 183 4.78 1.73 -7.86
N SER A 184 3.57 1.88 -7.33
CA SER A 184 3.19 2.95 -6.41
C SER A 184 1.93 2.57 -5.65
N ILE A 185 1.81 3.01 -4.40
CA ILE A 185 0.58 2.91 -3.62
C ILE A 185 -0.57 3.70 -4.26
N ARG A 186 -0.28 4.76 -5.01
CA ARG A 186 -1.29 5.62 -5.68
C ARG A 186 -2.08 4.93 -6.80
N LYS A 187 -1.62 3.77 -7.26
CA LYS A 187 -2.39 2.94 -8.20
C LYS A 187 -3.59 2.25 -7.54
N HIS A 188 -3.65 2.28 -6.21
CA HIS A 188 -4.63 1.58 -5.38
C HIS A 188 -5.42 2.57 -4.52
N THR A 189 -5.84 3.68 -5.14
CA THR A 189 -6.60 4.77 -4.50
C THR A 189 -7.83 5.14 -5.32
N ALA A 190 -8.52 4.15 -5.88
CA ALA A 190 -9.72 4.38 -6.67
C ALA A 190 -10.83 4.99 -5.80
N LYS A 191 -11.48 6.06 -6.27
CA LYS A 191 -12.47 6.81 -5.47
C LYS A 191 -13.92 6.34 -5.62
N LEU A 192 -14.24 5.65 -6.72
CA LEU A 192 -15.62 5.28 -7.07
C LEU A 192 -15.75 3.79 -7.39
N PHE A 193 -14.89 3.26 -8.26
CA PHE A 193 -14.86 1.85 -8.62
C PHE A 193 -13.42 1.36 -8.55
N GLY A 194 -13.16 0.42 -7.63
CA GLY A 194 -11.83 -0.15 -7.40
C GLY A 194 -11.47 -0.15 -5.91
N TYR A 195 -10.27 -0.64 -5.61
CA TYR A 195 -9.75 -0.74 -4.25
C TYR A 195 -9.00 0.53 -3.86
N ASN A 196 -9.37 1.11 -2.72
CA ASN A 196 -8.66 2.19 -2.05
C ASN A 196 -7.99 1.66 -0.79
N ILE A 197 -6.68 1.42 -0.85
CA ILE A 197 -5.89 0.88 0.28
C ILE A 197 -6.02 1.72 1.57
N TRP A 198 -6.31 3.02 1.44
CA TRP A 198 -6.45 3.93 2.58
C TRP A 198 -7.78 3.78 3.33
N GLN A 199 -8.82 3.27 2.66
CA GLN A 199 -10.20 3.23 3.16
C GLN A 199 -10.75 1.80 3.26
N ASP A 200 -10.38 0.93 2.31
CA ASP A 200 -10.99 -0.39 2.10
C ASP A 200 -10.20 -1.53 2.76
N LEU A 201 -9.11 -1.22 3.48
CA LEU A 201 -8.32 -2.17 4.26
C LEU A 201 -8.34 -1.87 5.77
N PRO A 202 -9.50 -2.00 6.43
CA PRO A 202 -9.59 -1.72 7.86
C PRO A 202 -8.96 -2.83 8.72
N LEU A 203 -8.31 -2.45 9.81
CA LEU A 203 -7.87 -3.34 10.88
C LEU A 203 -8.89 -3.33 12.03
N TRP A 204 -9.22 -4.50 12.57
CA TRP A 204 -9.92 -4.58 13.86
C TRP A 204 -9.02 -4.10 14.99
N VAL A 205 -9.54 -3.23 15.85
CA VAL A 205 -8.95 -2.84 17.15
C VAL A 205 -10.09 -2.77 18.17
N GLY A 206 -10.17 -3.78 19.03
CA GLY A 206 -11.30 -3.98 19.93
C GLY A 206 -12.58 -4.25 19.15
N ASP A 207 -13.62 -3.48 19.45
CA ASP A 207 -14.92 -3.58 18.76
C ASP A 207 -15.03 -2.70 17.50
N ASN A 208 -13.97 -1.99 17.12
CA ASN A 208 -14.00 -1.03 16.04
C ASN A 208 -13.07 -1.42 14.89
N LYS A 209 -13.40 -0.93 13.69
CA LYS A 209 -12.59 -1.05 12.48
C LYS A 209 -11.93 0.28 12.19
N TYR A 210 -10.63 0.24 11.90
CA TYR A 210 -9.85 1.44 11.58
C TYR A 210 -9.14 1.24 10.24
N SER A 211 -9.52 2.02 9.24
CA SER A 211 -8.72 2.15 8.01
C SER A 211 -7.44 2.96 8.27
N LEU A 212 -6.47 2.93 7.35
CA LEU A 212 -5.27 3.76 7.44
C LEU A 212 -5.64 5.25 7.59
N GLU A 213 -6.64 5.73 6.84
CA GLU A 213 -7.15 7.09 6.97
C GLU A 213 -7.73 7.37 8.37
N ASN A 214 -8.45 6.41 8.96
CA ASN A 214 -8.96 6.56 10.33
C ASN A 214 -7.82 6.60 11.35
N ILE A 215 -6.84 5.71 11.23
CA ILE A 215 -5.68 5.68 12.13
C ILE A 215 -4.95 7.02 12.08
N GLU A 216 -4.68 7.56 10.89
CA GLU A 216 -3.96 8.82 10.74
C GLU A 216 -4.80 10.03 11.19
N HIS A 217 -5.97 10.24 10.58
CA HIS A 217 -6.73 11.48 10.75
C HIS A 217 -7.63 11.50 11.98
N LYS A 218 -8.17 10.36 12.40
CA LYS A 218 -9.11 10.29 13.52
C LYS A 218 -8.45 9.89 14.83
N VAL A 219 -7.26 9.28 14.78
CA VAL A 219 -6.52 8.85 15.97
C VAL A 219 -5.22 9.61 16.13
N LEU A 220 -4.17 9.29 15.35
CA LEU A 220 -2.81 9.80 15.54
C LEU A 220 -2.73 11.33 15.55
N ARG A 221 -3.32 12.00 14.55
CA ARG A 221 -3.29 13.47 14.48
C ARG A 221 -3.97 14.14 15.66
N LYS A 222 -4.99 13.51 16.26
CA LYS A 222 -5.67 14.02 17.47
C LYS A 222 -4.84 13.89 18.74
N MET A 223 -3.79 13.06 18.72
CA MET A 223 -2.86 12.92 19.84
C MET A 223 -1.88 14.10 19.96
N LYS A 224 -1.88 15.03 18.99
CA LYS A 224 -1.04 16.24 18.98
C LYS A 224 0.46 15.95 19.06
N GLU A 225 0.90 14.89 18.38
CA GLU A 225 2.30 14.51 18.23
C GLU A 225 2.73 14.69 16.75
N PRO A 226 3.33 15.84 16.36
CA PRO A 226 3.62 16.11 14.95
C PRO A 226 4.67 15.16 14.34
N ARG A 227 5.50 14.50 15.17
CA ARG A 227 6.51 13.54 14.68
C ARG A 227 5.90 12.26 14.10
N ILE A 228 4.59 12.03 14.27
CA ILE A 228 3.90 10.90 13.60
C ILE A 228 4.05 10.97 12.08
N HIS A 229 4.10 12.17 11.50
CA HIS A 229 4.35 12.39 10.06
C HIS A 229 5.73 11.98 9.58
N PHE A 230 6.65 11.69 10.51
CA PHE A 230 7.97 11.14 10.24
C PHE A 230 8.08 9.66 10.65
N ALA A 231 7.01 9.04 11.13
CA ALA A 231 6.99 7.70 11.70
C ALA A 231 6.03 6.74 10.98
N ILE A 232 4.96 7.27 10.39
CA ILE A 232 4.03 6.51 9.55
C ILE A 232 4.48 6.57 8.09
N VAL A 233 4.50 5.43 7.42
CA VAL A 233 5.08 5.28 6.08
C VAL A 233 4.04 4.80 5.09
N CYS A 234 3.83 5.60 4.07
CA CYS A 234 2.92 5.38 2.94
C CYS A 234 3.48 4.49 1.82
N ALA A 235 4.50 3.68 2.12
CA ALA A 235 5.21 2.82 1.17
C ALA A 235 5.68 3.55 -0.11
N SER A 236 6.26 4.74 0.02
CA SER A 236 6.84 5.49 -1.10
C SER A 236 8.23 6.02 -0.78
N VAL A 237 9.03 6.27 -1.82
CA VAL A 237 10.40 6.79 -1.70
C VAL A 237 10.43 8.17 -1.02
N GLY A 238 9.43 9.01 -1.28
CA GLY A 238 9.27 10.31 -0.62
C GLY A 238 8.72 10.25 0.81
N CYS A 239 8.29 9.08 1.30
CA CYS A 239 7.85 8.95 2.68
C CYS A 239 9.07 9.06 3.62
N PRO A 240 8.84 9.28 4.93
CA PRO A 240 9.86 9.08 5.94
C PRO A 240 10.40 7.66 5.89
N ARG A 241 11.61 7.48 6.42
CA ARG A 241 12.22 6.16 6.52
C ARG A 241 11.34 5.22 7.35
N LEU A 242 10.96 4.08 6.79
CA LEU A 242 10.42 2.98 7.59
C LEU A 242 11.56 2.43 8.46
N ARG A 243 11.41 2.49 9.78
CA ARG A 243 12.41 1.91 10.68
C ARG A 243 12.44 0.39 10.49
N ASN A 244 13.64 -0.17 10.51
CA ASN A 244 13.87 -1.62 10.56
C ASN A 244 13.66 -2.20 11.97
N GLU A 245 12.85 -1.55 12.80
CA GLU A 245 12.42 -2.00 14.12
C GLU A 245 11.03 -1.44 14.41
N ALA A 246 10.25 -2.13 15.24
CA ALA A 246 8.95 -1.63 15.67
C ALA A 246 9.11 -0.47 16.67
N TYR A 247 8.09 0.35 16.81
CA TYR A 247 8.02 1.37 17.86
C TYR A 247 7.63 0.72 19.21
N PHE A 248 8.31 1.09 20.29
CA PHE A 248 8.01 0.58 21.63
C PHE A 248 7.85 1.76 22.60
N ALA A 249 6.85 1.72 23.48
CA ALA A 249 6.56 2.79 24.44
C ALA A 249 7.82 3.30 25.16
N LYS A 250 8.60 2.37 25.74
CA LYS A 250 9.84 2.68 26.49
C LYS A 250 10.93 3.39 25.67
N ARG A 251 10.89 3.33 24.34
CA ARG A 251 11.89 3.90 23.43
C ARG A 251 11.29 4.95 22.49
N LEU A 252 9.99 5.23 22.60
CA LEU A 252 9.22 5.97 21.61
C LEU A 252 9.82 7.34 21.33
N GLU A 253 10.10 8.11 22.38
CA GLU A 253 10.67 9.46 22.26
C GLU A 253 11.95 9.48 21.44
N LYS A 254 12.88 8.56 21.75
CA LYS A 254 14.12 8.42 21.00
C LYS A 254 13.85 8.01 19.55
N GLN A 255 12.97 7.05 19.33
CA GLN A 255 12.65 6.55 17.99
C GLN A 255 12.02 7.62 17.10
N LEU A 256 11.11 8.44 17.65
CA LEU A 256 10.49 9.58 16.97
C LEU A 256 11.54 10.66 16.66
N ALA A 257 12.36 11.04 17.64
CA ALA A 257 13.40 12.04 17.43
C ALA A 257 14.44 11.60 16.40
N ASP A 258 14.91 10.35 16.47
CA ASP A 258 15.86 9.78 15.52
C ASP A 258 15.30 9.78 14.09
N ASN A 259 14.04 9.35 13.91
CA ASN A 259 13.45 9.30 12.58
C ASN A 259 13.15 10.69 12.02
N SER A 260 12.84 11.66 12.88
CA SER A 260 12.67 13.06 12.49
C SER A 260 14.00 13.65 11.99
N LYS A 261 15.11 13.37 12.68
CA LYS A 261 16.45 13.79 12.25
C LYS A 261 16.86 13.14 10.93
N ASP A 262 16.63 11.83 10.79
CA ASP A 262 16.89 11.11 9.54
C ASP A 262 16.04 11.66 8.38
N PHE A 263 14.79 12.06 8.64
CA PHE A 263 13.96 12.70 7.62
C PHE A 263 14.62 13.97 7.07
N PHE A 264 15.11 14.86 7.93
CA PHE A 264 15.72 16.13 7.50
C PHE A 264 17.18 16.02 7.07
N SER A 265 17.85 14.89 7.28
CA SER A 265 19.20 14.65 6.74
C SER A 265 19.18 14.19 5.28
N ARG A 266 18.02 13.73 4.79
CA ARG A 266 17.84 13.17 3.45
C ARG A 266 17.57 14.26 2.41
N SER A 267 18.36 14.28 1.34
CA SER A 267 18.24 15.29 0.28
C SER A 267 16.92 15.25 -0.48
N GLN A 268 16.22 14.11 -0.53
CA GLN A 268 14.86 14.05 -1.10
C GLN A 268 13.81 14.76 -0.24
N ASN A 269 14.10 14.98 1.04
CA ASN A 269 13.15 15.54 2.01
C ASN A 269 13.51 16.95 2.46
N PHE A 270 14.80 17.30 2.44
CA PHE A 270 15.29 18.59 2.89
C PHE A 270 16.57 19.01 2.14
N ARG A 271 16.60 20.26 1.67
CA ARG A 271 17.79 20.91 1.10
C ARG A 271 17.83 22.37 1.53
N MET A 272 19.03 22.94 1.58
CA MET A 272 19.23 24.36 1.86
C MET A 272 20.09 25.00 0.77
N ASN A 273 19.72 26.20 0.33
CA ASN A 273 20.53 27.05 -0.53
C ASN A 273 20.41 28.51 -0.06
N GLY A 274 21.47 29.02 0.59
CA GLY A 274 21.44 30.33 1.22
C GLY A 274 20.28 30.47 2.21
N ASN A 275 19.42 31.46 2.00
CA ASN A 275 18.23 31.70 2.84
C ASN A 275 16.97 30.91 2.43
N ARG A 276 17.09 29.98 1.48
CA ARG A 276 15.97 29.19 0.99
C ARG A 276 16.07 27.75 1.49
N LEU A 277 15.01 27.30 2.15
CA LEU A 277 14.83 25.90 2.54
C LEU A 277 13.87 25.22 1.57
N TYR A 278 14.32 24.10 1.02
CA TYR A 278 13.49 23.20 0.23
C TYR A 278 13.08 22.05 1.13
N VAL A 279 11.78 21.89 1.37
CA VAL A 279 11.25 20.93 2.33
C VAL A 279 10.23 20.00 1.68
N SER A 280 10.09 18.78 2.20
CA SER A 280 9.10 17.82 1.71
C SER A 280 7.68 18.39 1.72
N SER A 281 6.88 17.96 0.74
CA SER A 281 5.45 18.28 0.65
C SER A 281 4.64 17.81 1.88
N ILE A 282 5.17 16.92 2.73
CA ILE A 282 4.57 16.58 4.04
C ILE A 282 4.34 17.83 4.90
N LEU A 283 5.30 18.76 4.93
CA LEU A 283 5.15 20.01 5.68
C LEU A 283 4.11 20.97 5.06
N LYS A 284 3.73 20.75 3.79
CA LYS A 284 2.62 21.47 3.14
C LYS A 284 1.28 20.87 3.52
N TRP A 285 1.14 19.55 3.37
CA TRP A 285 -0.13 18.84 3.59
C TRP A 285 -0.55 18.82 5.06
N PHE A 286 0.41 18.74 5.98
CA PHE A 286 0.17 18.66 7.43
C PHE A 286 0.68 19.89 8.18
N ALA A 287 0.78 21.02 7.49
CA ALA A 287 1.26 22.30 8.00
C ALA A 287 0.65 22.68 9.37
N SER A 288 -0.65 22.46 9.55
CA SER A 288 -1.39 22.77 10.79
C SER A 288 -0.90 22.01 12.01
N ASP A 289 -0.35 20.81 11.80
CA ASP A 289 0.04 19.93 12.88
C ASP A 289 1.38 20.38 13.49
N PHE A 290 2.22 21.08 12.72
CA PHE A 290 3.51 21.61 13.17
C PHE A 290 3.44 23.03 13.76
N GLY A 291 2.37 23.79 13.48
CA GLY A 291 2.21 25.15 14.00
C GLY A 291 1.35 26.06 13.11
N ALA A 292 0.79 27.11 13.72
CA ALA A 292 -0.13 28.03 13.05
C ALA A 292 0.54 28.89 11.97
N SER A 293 1.80 29.27 12.18
CA SER A 293 2.59 30.11 11.25
C SER A 293 3.85 29.40 10.76
N GLN A 294 4.47 29.89 9.69
CA GLN A 294 5.77 29.38 9.23
C GLN A 294 6.81 29.44 10.36
N ALA A 295 6.89 30.56 11.08
CA ALA A 295 7.83 30.73 12.18
C ALA A 295 7.61 29.67 13.28
N ALA A 296 6.36 29.45 13.71
CA ALA A 296 6.04 28.45 14.72
C ALA A 296 6.41 27.02 14.26
N ARG A 297 6.16 26.69 12.99
CA ARG A 297 6.51 25.38 12.42
C ARG A 297 8.01 25.16 12.42
N PHE A 298 8.79 26.11 11.93
CA PHE A 298 10.24 25.95 11.85
C PHE A 298 10.92 26.08 13.22
N GLN A 299 10.32 26.78 14.18
CA GLN A 299 10.74 26.73 15.58
C GLN A 299 10.55 25.34 16.18
N TYR A 300 9.40 24.70 15.94
CA TYR A 300 9.16 23.31 16.35
C TYR A 300 10.14 22.32 15.68
N LEU A 301 10.41 22.51 14.38
CA LEU A 301 11.25 21.59 13.60
C LEU A 301 12.75 21.79 13.85
N GLN A 302 13.16 22.94 14.37
CA GLN A 302 14.56 23.33 14.57
C GLN A 302 15.43 22.24 15.22
N PRO A 303 14.99 21.49 16.26
CA PRO A 303 15.80 20.46 16.89
C PRO A 303 16.14 19.27 15.98
N TYR A 304 15.39 19.07 14.89
CA TYR A 304 15.54 17.95 13.96
C TYR A 304 16.27 18.31 12.66
N LEU A 305 16.46 19.60 12.39
CA LEU A 305 17.15 20.07 11.20
C LEU A 305 18.67 19.85 11.28
N PRO A 306 19.37 19.72 10.14
CA PRO A 306 20.83 19.80 10.09
C PRO A 306 21.33 21.10 10.74
N ASP A 307 22.48 21.06 11.42
CA ASP A 307 22.98 22.20 12.22
C ASP A 307 23.09 23.50 11.40
N ALA A 308 23.58 23.40 10.16
CA ALA A 308 23.70 24.53 9.24
C ALA A 308 22.35 25.21 8.91
N ALA A 309 21.23 24.49 9.04
CA ALA A 309 19.90 25.01 8.76
C ALA A 309 19.15 25.51 9.99
N LYS A 310 19.61 25.20 11.21
CA LYS A 310 18.88 25.53 12.45
C LYS A 310 18.67 27.03 12.63
N GLN A 311 19.69 27.83 12.32
CA GLN A 311 19.60 29.30 12.41
C GLN A 311 18.79 29.87 11.24
N VAL A 312 19.05 29.41 10.02
CA VAL A 312 18.33 29.85 8.81
C VAL A 312 16.83 29.59 8.95
N ALA A 313 16.43 28.44 9.49
CA ALA A 313 15.02 28.05 9.63
C ALA A 313 14.16 29.03 10.44
N VAL A 314 14.75 29.73 11.41
CA VAL A 314 14.05 30.67 12.29
C VAL A 314 14.35 32.14 11.97
N GLN A 315 15.17 32.41 10.96
CA GLN A 315 15.54 33.76 10.56
C GLN A 315 14.40 34.46 9.80
N SER A 316 14.24 35.76 10.05
CA SER A 316 13.35 36.63 9.27
C SER A 316 13.76 36.65 7.80
N GLY A 317 12.79 36.47 6.90
CA GLY A 317 13.02 36.48 5.45
C GLY A 317 13.40 35.12 4.85
N THR A 318 13.46 34.04 5.65
CA THR A 318 13.69 32.68 5.14
C THR A 318 12.58 32.23 4.21
N ARG A 319 12.97 31.81 3.01
CA ARG A 319 12.06 31.40 1.94
C ARG A 319 11.86 29.89 1.99
N ILE A 320 10.60 29.45 1.96
CA ILE A 320 10.27 28.03 1.92
C ILE A 320 9.81 27.64 0.52
N SER A 321 10.37 26.57 -0.01
CA SER A 321 9.93 25.93 -1.26
C SER A 321 9.66 24.47 -0.96
N TYR A 322 8.68 23.88 -1.64
CA TYR A 322 8.32 22.47 -1.43
C TYR A 322 8.95 21.61 -2.51
N LEU A 323 9.54 20.48 -2.09
CA LEU A 323 10.07 19.46 -2.98
C LEU A 323 8.94 18.60 -3.54
N ASP A 324 9.14 18.12 -4.77
CA ASP A 324 8.28 17.11 -5.37
C ASP A 324 8.32 15.82 -4.54
N TYR A 325 7.17 15.18 -4.44
CA TYR A 325 7.02 13.98 -3.63
C TYR A 325 7.12 12.72 -4.49
N ASP A 326 8.14 11.89 -4.21
CA ASP A 326 8.35 10.65 -4.94
C ASP A 326 7.38 9.55 -4.48
N TRP A 327 6.44 9.22 -5.37
CA TRP A 327 5.40 8.22 -5.15
C TRP A 327 5.80 6.81 -5.60
N LEU A 328 7.02 6.61 -6.10
CA LEU A 328 7.52 5.27 -6.40
C LEU A 328 7.56 4.44 -5.12
N LEU A 329 7.22 3.16 -5.25
CA LEU A 329 7.27 2.20 -4.15
C LEU A 329 8.70 2.10 -3.60
N ASN A 330 8.86 2.16 -2.27
CA ASN A 330 10.13 1.96 -1.56
C ASN A 330 10.56 0.47 -1.56
N ASP A 331 10.75 -0.08 -2.75
CA ASP A 331 11.11 -1.48 -3.01
C ASP A 331 12.63 -1.61 -3.18
N GLN A 332 13.26 -2.53 -2.44
CA GLN A 332 14.71 -2.77 -2.55
C GLN A 332 15.15 -3.17 -3.96
N ARG A 333 14.26 -3.74 -4.79
CA ARG A 333 14.59 -4.12 -6.18
C ARG A 333 14.61 -2.95 -7.17
N LYS A 334 14.25 -1.74 -6.72
CA LYS A 334 14.18 -0.51 -7.54
C LYS A 334 15.15 0.58 -7.05
N LYS A 335 15.92 0.28 -6.02
CA LYS A 335 17.04 1.10 -5.56
C LYS A 335 18.15 1.02 -6.60
#